data_AF-A0A0V0J1R2-F1
#
_entry.id   AF-A0A0V0J1R2-F1
#
_cell.length_a   1.000
_cell.length_b   1.000
_cell.length_c   1.000
_cell.angle_alpha   90.00
_cell.angle_beta   90.00
_cell.angle_gamma   90.00
#
_symmetry.space_group_name_H-M   'P 1'
#
loop_
_entity.id
_entity.type
_entity.pdbx_description
1 polymer ?
#
loop_
_entity_poly.entity_id
_entity_poly.type
_entity_poly.pdbx_seq_one_letter_code
_entity_poly.pdbx_strand_id
1 'polypeptide(L)'
;KTTPVFSLVGVSHIFSPFVDEDASPINFILEMSCTLDILKQHTLVVADTGDFANIRKYCPVDATTNPSLILAASKMPQYSSILDEAVKRAKSTSSDLREQIKLAADHTFVMFGKEILQIIPGRVSTEVDARQLLVQYKHY
;
A
#
# COMPACT_ATOMS: atom_id res chain seq x y z
N LYS A 1 2.37 -45.36 -21.48
CA LYS A 1 1.63 -44.96 -22.71
C LYS A 1 0.94 -43.65 -22.36
N THR A 2 1.34 -42.45 -22.76
CA THR A 2 2.29 -41.93 -23.75
C THR A 2 2.58 -40.48 -23.33
N THR A 3 3.84 -40.13 -23.09
CA THR A 3 4.34 -38.77 -23.35
C THR A 3 4.80 -38.72 -24.80
N PRO A 4 4.85 -37.52 -25.39
CA PRO A 4 6.06 -37.18 -26.11
C PRO A 4 6.59 -35.78 -25.74
N VAL A 5 7.92 -35.76 -25.60
CA VAL A 5 8.83 -34.64 -25.77
C VAL A 5 9.12 -34.46 -27.27
N PHE A 6 9.61 -33.28 -27.70
CA PHE A 6 10.46 -32.94 -28.87
C PHE A 6 9.92 -31.66 -29.56
N SER A 7 10.69 -30.78 -30.18
CA SER A 7 12.04 -30.18 -30.04
C SER A 7 12.12 -29.09 -31.11
N LEU A 8 12.90 -28.03 -30.90
CA LEU A 8 13.19 -27.02 -31.94
C LEU A 8 13.86 -27.62 -33.18
N VAL A 9 13.34 -27.29 -34.36
CA VAL A 9 14.05 -27.09 -35.65
C VAL A 9 13.18 -26.08 -36.41
N GLY A 10 13.60 -24.86 -36.79
CA GLY A 10 14.76 -24.55 -37.62
C GLY A 10 14.34 -24.52 -39.10
N VAL A 11 13.62 -23.48 -39.56
CA VAL A 11 13.46 -23.20 -40.99
C VAL A 11 13.83 -21.74 -41.22
N SER A 12 15.07 -21.51 -41.64
CA SER A 12 15.49 -20.31 -42.33
C SER A 12 15.16 -20.49 -43.82
N HIS A 13 14.45 -19.55 -44.43
CA HIS A 13 14.79 -18.98 -45.74
C HIS A 13 13.82 -17.84 -46.14
N ILE A 14 14.42 -16.66 -46.30
CA ILE A 14 14.18 -15.67 -47.36
C ILE A 14 12.82 -14.94 -47.33
N PHE A 15 12.77 -13.83 -46.61
CA PHE A 15 12.04 -12.63 -47.05
C PHE A 15 12.94 -11.40 -46.83
N SER A 16 13.07 -10.62 -47.91
CA SER A 16 13.88 -9.39 -48.05
C SER A 16 13.67 -8.38 -46.91
N PRO A 17 14.67 -7.51 -46.58
CA PRO A 17 14.43 -6.41 -45.67
C PRO A 17 13.57 -5.37 -46.39
N PHE A 18 12.29 -5.28 -46.03
CA PHE A 18 11.57 -4.03 -46.22
C PHE A 18 11.87 -3.22 -44.96
N VAL A 19 12.83 -2.30 -45.08
CA VAL A 19 13.07 -1.28 -44.05
C VAL A 19 11.89 -0.32 -44.18
N ASP A 20 10.90 -0.47 -43.32
CA ASP A 20 9.94 0.60 -43.06
C ASP A 20 10.70 1.72 -42.34
N GLU A 21 11.09 2.74 -43.10
CA GLU A 21 11.80 3.94 -42.62
C GLU A 21 10.87 4.92 -41.87
N ASP A 22 9.70 4.45 -41.41
CA ASP A 22 8.65 5.23 -40.74
C ASP A 22 8.13 4.56 -39.44
N ALA A 23 8.93 3.70 -38.80
CA ALA A 23 8.64 3.26 -37.44
C ALA A 23 8.91 4.41 -36.46
N SER A 24 7.88 5.24 -36.21
CA SER A 24 7.91 6.28 -35.19
C SER A 24 8.37 5.70 -33.83
N PRO A 25 9.03 6.51 -32.97
CA PRO A 25 9.69 6.04 -31.75
C PRO A 25 8.72 5.46 -30.68
N ILE A 26 7.43 5.36 -30.98
CA ILE A 26 6.38 4.92 -30.07
C ILE A 26 6.53 3.43 -29.71
N ASN A 27 7.07 2.59 -30.60
CA ASN A 27 7.19 1.14 -30.33
C ASN A 27 8.34 0.76 -29.38
N PHE A 28 9.23 1.69 -29.02
CA PHE A 28 10.31 1.43 -28.06
C PHE A 28 9.86 1.63 -26.60
N ILE A 29 8.66 2.18 -26.36
CA ILE A 29 8.11 2.49 -25.02
C ILE A 29 7.08 1.44 -24.57
N LEU A 30 6.98 0.30 -25.26
CA LEU A 30 6.24 -0.87 -24.76
C LEU A 30 7.14 -1.77 -23.90
N GLU A 31 8.02 -1.16 -23.11
CA GLU A 31 8.67 -1.81 -21.98
C GLU A 31 7.55 -2.20 -21.00
N MET A 32 7.39 -3.50 -20.73
CA MET A 32 6.27 -4.15 -20.03
C MET A 32 5.62 -3.29 -18.93
N SER A 33 4.67 -2.44 -19.33
CA SER A 33 3.87 -1.64 -18.43
C SER A 33 2.73 -2.52 -17.94
N CYS A 34 2.74 -2.87 -16.65
CA CYS A 34 1.59 -3.56 -16.10
C CYS A 34 0.40 -2.59 -16.05
N THR A 35 -0.83 -3.09 -15.92
CA THR A 35 -2.03 -2.24 -15.89
C THR A 35 -1.93 -1.10 -14.85
N LEU A 36 -1.22 -1.33 -13.74
CA LEU A 36 -0.98 -0.31 -12.72
C LEU A 36 -0.07 0.82 -13.22
N ASP A 37 0.94 0.53 -14.04
CA ASP A 37 1.87 1.54 -14.58
C ASP A 37 1.17 2.46 -15.58
N ILE A 38 0.27 1.90 -16.38
CA ILE A 38 -0.60 2.68 -17.27
C ILE A 38 -1.52 3.57 -16.43
N LEU A 39 -2.11 3.04 -15.35
CA LEU A 39 -3.03 3.80 -14.50
C LEU A 39 -2.33 4.99 -13.82
N LYS A 40 -1.08 4.82 -13.38
CA LYS A 40 -0.26 5.89 -12.77
C LYS A 40 -0.03 7.10 -13.69
N GLN A 41 -0.17 6.94 -15.01
CA GLN A 41 -0.05 8.05 -15.97
C GLN A 41 -1.30 8.94 -16.02
N HIS A 42 -2.45 8.43 -15.59
CA HIS A 42 -3.74 9.11 -15.71
C HIS A 42 -4.37 9.48 -14.36
N THR A 43 -3.96 8.84 -13.27
CA THR A 43 -4.50 9.12 -11.93
C THR A 43 -3.45 8.98 -10.85
N LEU A 44 -3.72 9.58 -9.69
CA LEU A 44 -2.94 9.37 -8.49
C LEU A 44 -3.34 8.04 -7.85
N VAL A 45 -2.37 7.14 -7.75
CA VAL A 45 -2.55 5.85 -7.09
C VAL A 45 -2.32 6.01 -5.60
N VAL A 46 -3.32 5.60 -4.82
CA VAL A 46 -3.34 5.63 -3.35
C VAL A 46 -3.43 4.19 -2.85
N ALA A 47 -2.64 3.82 -1.84
CA ALA A 47 -2.74 2.50 -1.22
C ALA A 47 -3.72 2.51 -0.04
N ASP A 48 -4.72 1.62 -0.06
CA ASP A 48 -5.68 1.47 1.04
C ASP A 48 -5.29 0.29 1.94
N THR A 49 -4.31 0.50 2.82
CA THR A 49 -3.77 -0.55 3.70
C THR A 49 -2.97 0.02 4.87
N GLY A 50 -2.92 -0.72 5.98
CA GLY A 50 -1.98 -0.50 7.08
C GLY A 50 -0.67 -1.29 6.96
N ASP A 51 -0.52 -2.10 5.89
CA ASP A 51 0.63 -2.99 5.70
C ASP A 51 1.76 -2.32 4.90
N PHE A 52 2.85 -1.99 5.60
CA PHE A 52 4.01 -1.31 5.04
C PHE A 52 4.69 -2.08 3.90
N ALA A 53 4.65 -3.41 3.94
CA ALA A 53 5.26 -4.23 2.89
C ALA A 53 4.57 -4.00 1.53
N ASN A 54 3.24 -3.93 1.54
CA ASN A 54 2.46 -3.63 0.35
C ASN A 54 2.69 -2.19 -0.13
N ILE A 55 2.78 -1.23 0.78
CA ILE A 55 3.07 0.17 0.42
C ILE A 55 4.44 0.28 -0.25
N ARG A 56 5.48 -0.37 0.29
CA ARG A 56 6.82 -0.41 -0.34
C ARG A 56 6.83 -1.10 -1.69
N LYS A 57 6.02 -2.16 -1.86
CA LYS A 57 5.97 -2.93 -3.10
C LYS A 57 5.35 -2.13 -4.26
N TYR A 58 4.30 -1.37 -4.00
CA TYR A 58 3.53 -0.69 -5.04
C TYR A 58 3.89 0.79 -5.24
N CYS A 59 4.65 1.38 -4.31
CA CYS A 59 5.11 2.77 -4.34
C CYS A 59 3.98 3.76 -4.70
N PRO A 60 2.90 3.81 -3.90
CA PRO A 60 1.80 4.74 -4.12
C PRO A 60 2.23 6.18 -3.80
N VAL A 61 1.45 7.16 -4.25
CA VAL A 61 1.67 8.58 -3.92
C VAL A 61 1.21 8.86 -2.50
N ASP A 62 -0.02 8.46 -2.19
CA ASP A 62 -0.67 8.61 -0.89
C ASP A 62 -1.07 7.24 -0.31
N ALA A 63 -1.47 7.21 0.96
CA ALA A 63 -2.07 6.04 1.58
C ALA A 63 -3.31 6.40 2.40
N THR A 64 -4.27 5.48 2.47
CA THR A 64 -5.44 5.58 3.34
C THR A 64 -5.43 4.45 4.35
N THR A 65 -5.76 4.80 5.59
CA THR A 65 -6.00 3.83 6.66
C THR A 65 -7.38 4.07 7.24
N ASN A 66 -7.95 3.02 7.80
CA ASN A 66 -9.17 3.06 8.61
C ASN A 66 -9.00 2.08 9.78
N PRO A 67 -9.91 2.09 10.79
CA PRO A 67 -9.75 1.24 11.96
C PRO A 67 -9.65 -0.25 11.64
N SER A 68 -10.36 -0.73 10.62
CA SER A 68 -10.31 -2.13 10.21
C SER A 68 -8.94 -2.51 9.64
N LEU A 69 -8.33 -1.64 8.83
CA LEU A 69 -7.01 -1.85 8.25
C LEU A 69 -5.90 -1.82 9.30
N ILE A 70 -5.96 -0.87 10.24
CA ILE A 70 -5.02 -0.82 11.36
C ILE A 70 -5.18 -2.02 12.28
N LEU A 71 -6.42 -2.48 12.53
CA LEU A 71 -6.67 -3.68 13.31
C LEU A 71 -6.11 -4.95 12.63
N ALA A 72 -6.21 -5.04 11.31
CA ALA A 72 -5.64 -6.16 10.57
C ALA A 72 -4.11 -6.15 10.62
N ALA A 73 -3.50 -4.98 10.41
CA ALA A 73 -2.06 -4.81 10.47
C ALA A 73 -1.50 -5.03 11.89
N SER A 74 -2.15 -4.53 12.93
CA SER A 74 -1.67 -4.64 14.31
C SER A 74 -1.60 -6.09 14.83
N LYS A 75 -2.35 -7.01 14.21
CA LYS A 75 -2.28 -8.45 14.50
C LYS A 75 -1.07 -9.14 13.86
N MET A 76 -0.35 -8.47 12.96
CA MET A 76 0.80 -9.03 12.27
C MET A 76 2.04 -8.95 13.18
N PRO A 77 2.79 -10.05 13.38
CA PRO A 77 3.92 -10.08 14.31
C PRO A 77 5.00 -9.04 14.04
N GLN A 78 5.25 -8.71 12.77
CA GLN A 78 6.26 -7.72 12.37
C GLN A 78 5.95 -6.30 12.83
N TYR A 79 4.71 -6.01 13.25
CA TYR A 79 4.27 -4.69 13.72
C TYR A 79 4.05 -4.63 15.24
N SER A 80 4.40 -5.71 15.96
CA SER A 80 4.25 -5.81 17.43
C SER A 80 4.97 -4.70 18.19
N SER A 81 6.17 -4.30 17.74
CA SER A 81 6.96 -3.23 18.37
C SER A 81 6.23 -1.89 18.41
N ILE A 82 5.41 -1.59 17.40
CA ILE A 82 4.60 -0.37 17.36
C ILE A 82 3.55 -0.40 18.47
N LEU A 83 2.90 -1.54 18.68
CA LEU A 83 1.93 -1.71 19.76
C LEU A 83 2.57 -1.61 21.13
N ASP A 84 3.72 -2.24 21.32
CA ASP A 84 4.44 -2.20 22.59
C ASP A 84 4.83 -0.76 22.96
N GLU A 85 5.32 0.01 21.99
CA GLU A 85 5.66 1.41 22.19
C GLU A 85 4.42 2.28 22.43
N ALA A 86 3.32 2.04 21.73
CA ALA A 86 2.05 2.75 21.94
C ALA A 86 1.49 2.51 23.35
N VAL A 87 1.49 1.25 23.81
CA VAL A 87 1.07 0.87 25.16
C VAL A 87 2.00 1.48 26.21
N LYS A 88 3.31 1.45 25.97
CA LYS A 88 4.30 2.06 26.86
C LYS A 88 4.06 3.57 27.01
N ARG A 89 3.83 4.29 25.90
CA ARG A 89 3.50 5.73 25.93
C ARG A 89 2.23 5.99 26.71
N ALA A 90 1.17 5.24 26.44
CA ALA A 90 -0.10 5.41 27.15
C ALA A 90 0.03 5.24 28.67
N LYS A 91 0.77 4.20 29.11
CA LYS A 91 1.05 3.96 30.53
C LYS A 91 1.90 5.06 31.19
N SER A 92 2.77 5.73 30.43
CA SER A 92 3.54 6.86 30.95
C SER A 92 2.73 8.16 31.06
N THR A 93 1.62 8.27 30.34
CA THR A 93 0.80 9.49 30.28
C THR A 93 -0.32 9.51 31.32
N SER A 94 -0.97 8.37 31.58
CA SER A 94 -2.07 8.27 32.55
C SER A 94 -1.95 7.05 33.44
N SER A 95 -2.50 7.13 34.64
CA SER A 95 -2.67 6.01 35.58
C SER A 95 -4.04 5.34 35.48
N ASP A 96 -5.02 5.96 34.81
CA ASP A 96 -6.34 5.38 34.59
C ASP A 96 -6.31 4.38 33.42
N LEU A 97 -6.83 3.17 33.65
CA LEU A 97 -6.81 2.10 32.66
C LEU A 97 -7.64 2.44 31.42
N ARG A 98 -8.79 3.11 31.58
CA ARG A 98 -9.66 3.44 30.43
C ARG A 98 -8.99 4.49 29.55
N GLU A 99 -8.39 5.49 30.16
CA GLU A 99 -7.60 6.51 29.47
C GLU A 99 -6.37 5.90 28.79
N GLN A 100 -5.64 5.00 29.45
CA GLN A 100 -4.52 4.28 28.84
C GLN A 100 -4.95 3.50 27.58
N ILE A 101 -6.08 2.80 27.60
CA ILE A 101 -6.58 2.07 26.43
C ILE A 101 -6.87 3.02 25.27
N LYS A 102 -7.50 4.17 25.56
CA LYS A 102 -7.79 5.19 24.54
C LYS A 102 -6.50 5.78 23.96
N LEU A 103 -5.57 6.19 24.81
CA LEU A 103 -4.29 6.75 24.39
C LEU A 103 -3.44 5.73 23.61
N ALA A 104 -3.45 4.46 24.01
CA ALA A 104 -2.73 3.41 23.29
C ALA A 104 -3.29 3.21 21.88
N ALA A 105 -4.62 3.25 21.73
CA ALA A 105 -5.26 3.22 20.42
C ALA A 105 -4.85 4.43 19.58
N ASP A 106 -4.97 5.66 20.11
CA ASP A 106 -4.59 6.88 19.38
C ASP A 106 -3.10 6.86 18.97
N HIS A 107 -2.21 6.49 19.89
CA HIS A 107 -0.78 6.34 19.59
C HIS A 107 -0.51 5.29 18.51
N THR A 108 -1.24 4.18 18.52
CA THR A 108 -1.10 3.14 17.48
C THR A 108 -1.37 3.72 16.10
N PHE A 109 -2.49 4.43 15.92
CA PHE A 109 -2.85 5.02 14.63
C PHE A 109 -1.83 6.05 14.16
N VAL A 110 -1.40 6.94 15.06
CA VAL A 110 -0.39 7.97 14.75
C VAL A 110 0.94 7.33 14.36
N MET A 111 1.37 6.27 15.07
CA MET A 111 2.64 5.60 14.78
C MET A 111 2.60 4.86 13.45
N PHE A 112 1.51 4.16 13.13
CA PHE A 112 1.34 3.57 11.80
C PHE A 112 1.40 4.64 10.70
N GLY A 113 0.68 5.77 10.88
CA GLY A 113 0.74 6.89 9.95
C GLY A 113 2.16 7.44 9.77
N LYS A 114 2.92 7.58 10.87
CA LYS A 114 4.31 8.04 10.84
C LYS A 114 5.22 7.10 10.05
N GLU A 115 5.06 5.78 10.21
CA GLU A 115 5.83 4.80 9.45
C GLU A 115 5.46 4.82 7.96
N ILE A 116 4.18 4.98 7.64
CA ILE A 116 3.71 5.11 6.25
C ILE A 116 4.32 6.35 5.58
N LEU A 117 4.34 7.50 6.28
CA LEU A 117 4.92 8.75 5.78
C LEU A 117 6.44 8.69 5.53
N GLN A 118 7.15 7.72 6.10
CA GLN A 118 8.56 7.47 5.78
C GLN A 118 8.74 6.71 4.45
N ILE A 119 7.66 6.14 3.89
CA ILE A 119 7.67 5.31 2.69
C ILE A 119 7.13 6.07 1.48
N ILE A 120 6.06 6.84 1.67
CA ILE A 120 5.35 7.54 0.60
C ILE A 120 5.80 9.01 0.50
N PRO A 121 5.77 9.61 -0.70
CA PRO A 121 6.11 11.03 -0.87
C PRO A 121 4.97 11.98 -0.48
N GLY A 122 3.74 11.47 -0.37
CA GLY A 122 2.54 12.27 -0.18
C GLY A 122 1.99 12.19 1.26
N ARG A 123 0.70 11.88 1.37
CA ARG A 123 -0.09 12.00 2.59
C ARG A 123 -0.63 10.65 3.04
N VAL A 124 -0.87 10.53 4.34
CA VAL A 124 -1.60 9.41 4.92
C VAL A 124 -2.90 9.91 5.54
N SER A 125 -4.02 9.29 5.17
CA SER A 125 -5.31 9.50 5.84
C SER A 125 -5.41 8.59 7.05
N THR A 126 -5.73 9.17 8.21
CA THR A 126 -5.97 8.46 9.46
C THR A 126 -7.36 8.83 9.96
N GLU A 127 -8.22 7.84 10.16
CA GLU A 127 -9.59 8.09 10.65
C GLU A 127 -9.64 8.34 12.16
N VAL A 128 -10.62 9.14 12.57
CA VAL A 128 -11.01 9.33 13.96
C VAL A 128 -11.93 8.20 14.43
N ASP A 129 -12.03 7.99 15.75
CA ASP A 129 -12.96 7.02 16.31
C ASP A 129 -14.41 7.31 15.89
N ALA A 130 -14.99 6.39 15.11
CA ALA A 130 -16.34 6.51 14.58
C ALA A 130 -17.42 6.72 15.67
N ARG A 131 -17.17 6.29 16.91
CA ARG A 131 -18.09 6.51 18.05
C ARG A 131 -18.25 7.99 18.40
N GLN A 132 -17.27 8.84 18.06
CA GLN A 132 -17.36 10.28 18.31
C GLN A 132 -18.27 11.01 17.30
N LEU A 133 -18.55 10.40 16.13
CA LEU A 133 -19.35 11.04 15.07
C LEU A 133 -20.79 11.31 15.50
N LEU A 134 -21.40 10.42 16.29
CA LEU A 134 -22.79 10.55 16.72
C LEU A 134 -22.97 11.33 18.04
N VAL A 135 -21.88 11.62 18.76
CA VAL A 135 -21.94 12.32 20.05
C VAL A 135 -22.21 13.82 19.85
N GLN A 136 -21.77 14.41 18.74
CA GLN A 136 -22.03 15.83 18.45
C GLN A 136 -23.52 16.14 18.23
N TYR A 137 -24.32 15.17 17.80
CA TYR A 137 -25.75 15.36 17.51
C TYR A 137 -26.68 15.16 18.71
N LYS A 138 -26.16 14.71 19.86
CA LYS A 138 -26.99 14.48 21.06
C LYS A 138 -27.18 15.72 21.94
N HIS A 139 -26.58 16.85 21.58
CA HIS A 139 -26.66 18.12 22.31
C HIS A 139 -27.51 19.20 21.60
N TYR A 140 -28.24 18.83 20.55
CA TYR A 140 -29.22 19.67 19.86
C TYR A 140 -30.64 19.12 20.03
#